data_AF-A0A841Q2G5-F1
#
_entry.id   AF-A0A841Q2G5-F1
#
_cell.length_a   1.000
_cell.length_b   1.000
_cell.length_c   1.000
_cell.angle_alpha   90.00
_cell.angle_beta   90.00
_cell.angle_gamma   90.00
#
_symmetry.space_group_name_H-M   'P 1'
#
loop_
_entity.id
_entity.type
_entity.pdbx_description
1 polymer ?
#
loop_
_entity_poly.entity_id
_entity_poly.type
_entity_poly.pdbx_seq_one_letter_code
_entity_poly.pdbx_strand_id
1 'polypeptide(L)' 'MIKIDDMQIPAERYDNVENAREALKKDEVIVKDNEGIFWIVDNENFPKIEAYGYERVEPSE' A
#
# COMPACT_ATOMS: atom_id res chain seq x y z
N MET A 1 -3.81 -5.51 7.04
CA MET A 1 -3.05 -4.65 7.97
C MET A 1 -1.57 -4.95 7.81
N ILE A 2 -0.75 -3.91 7.77
CA ILE A 2 0.71 -4.03 7.76
C ILE A 2 1.20 -3.85 9.20
N LYS A 3 2.01 -4.79 9.69
CA LYS A 3 2.63 -4.72 11.02
C LYS A 3 4.12 -4.55 10.84
N ILE A 4 4.66 -3.45 11.35
CA ILE A 4 6.08 -3.11 11.23
C ILE A 4 6.57 -2.66 12.60
N ASP A 5 7.53 -3.38 13.16
CA ASP A 5 8.06 -3.12 14.50
C ASP A 5 6.91 -3.01 15.52
N ASP A 6 6.75 -1.89 16.24
CA ASP A 6 5.63 -1.61 17.14
C ASP A 6 4.42 -0.92 16.46
N MET A 7 4.49 -0.63 15.17
CA MET A 7 3.47 0.09 14.41
C MET A 7 2.48 -0.84 13.70
N GLN A 8 1.19 -0.47 13.76
CA GLN A 8 0.11 -1.14 13.03
C GLN A 8 -0.52 -0.16 12.05
N ILE A 9 -0.29 -0.40 10.76
CA ILE A 9 -0.80 0.43 9.67
C ILE A 9 -2.07 -0.23 9.12
N PRO A 10 -3.22 0.48 9.09
CA PRO A 10 -4.41 -0.01 8.40
C PRO A 10 -4.07 -0.14 6.91
N ALA A 11 -4.30 -1.33 6.37
CA ALA A 11 -3.94 -1.65 5.00
C ALA A 11 -4.82 -2.80 4.50
N GLU A 12 -5.26 -2.70 3.26
CA GLU A 12 -6.01 -3.75 2.58
C GLU A 12 -5.11 -4.47 1.56
N ARG A 13 -5.10 -5.80 1.57
CA ARG A 13 -4.21 -6.64 0.76
C ARG A 13 -4.91 -7.06 -0.53
N TYR A 14 -4.18 -7.03 -1.64
CA TYR A 14 -4.64 -7.49 -2.94
C TYR A 14 -3.57 -8.34 -3.63
N ASP A 15 -4.01 -9.34 -4.38
CA ASP A 15 -3.14 -10.22 -5.14
C ASP A 15 -2.76 -9.64 -6.52
N ASN A 16 -3.47 -8.61 -6.98
CA ASN A 16 -3.19 -7.91 -8.23
C ASN A 16 -3.40 -6.40 -8.08
N VAL A 17 -2.77 -5.63 -8.97
CA VAL A 17 -2.88 -4.16 -8.97
C VAL A 17 -4.23 -3.68 -9.48
N GLU A 18 -4.89 -4.43 -10.36
CA GLU A 18 -6.17 -4.04 -10.99
C GLU A 18 -7.28 -3.94 -9.95
N ASN A 19 -7.46 -4.98 -9.12
CA ASN A 19 -8.43 -4.98 -8.02
C ASN A 19 -8.11 -3.90 -6.99
N ALA A 20 -6.82 -3.68 -6.72
CA ALA A 20 -6.39 -2.61 -5.82
C ALA A 20 -6.77 -1.23 -6.38
N ARG A 21 -6.66 -1.01 -7.69
CA ARG A 21 -7.08 0.25 -8.34
C ARG A 21 -8.59 0.44 -8.31
N GLU A 22 -9.38 -0.62 -8.49
CA GLU A 22 -10.85 -0.54 -8.42
C GLU A 22 -11.34 -0.18 -7.01
N ALA A 23 -10.63 -0.63 -5.98
CA ALA A 23 -10.96 -0.33 -4.58
C ALA A 23 -10.30 0.96 -4.04
N LEU A 24 -9.34 1.53 -4.78
CA LEU A 24 -8.55 2.68 -4.35
C LEU A 24 -9.43 3.91 -4.14
N LYS A 25 -9.39 4.48 -2.93
CA LYS A 25 -10.06 5.76 -2.64
C LYS A 25 -9.12 6.94 -2.87
N LYS A 26 -9.71 8.14 -2.94
CA LYS A 26 -9.02 9.39 -3.29
C LYS A 26 -7.81 9.73 -2.40
N ASP A 27 -7.86 9.37 -1.12
CA ASP A 27 -6.82 9.68 -0.12
C ASP A 27 -5.92 8.48 0.22
N GLU A 28 -6.04 7.41 -0.57
CA GLU A 28 -5.28 6.18 -0.42
C GLU A 28 -4.24 6.03 -1.55
N VAL A 29 -3.24 5.19 -1.33
CA VAL A 29 -2.21 4.86 -2.30
C VAL A 29 -2.01 3.35 -2.35
N ILE A 30 -1.71 2.86 -3.55
CA ILE A 30 -1.31 1.46 -3.74
C ILE A 30 0.19 1.39 -3.54
N VAL A 31 0.62 0.43 -2.73
CA VAL A 31 2.02 0.11 -2.50
C VAL A 31 2.27 -1.36 -2.79
N LYS A 32 3.50 -1.68 -3.15
CA LYS A 32 3.97 -3.04 -3.38
C LYS A 32 5.04 -3.35 -2.35
N ASP A 33 4.91 -4.49 -1.67
CA ASP A 33 5.94 -4.94 -0.74
C ASP A 33 7.06 -5.73 -1.44
N ASN A 34 8.09 -6.11 -0.68
CA ASN A 34 9.23 -6.90 -1.16
C ASN A 34 8.85 -8.31 -1.63
N GLU A 35 7.68 -8.83 -1.23
CA GLU A 35 7.16 -10.13 -1.67
C GLU A 35 6.34 -10.01 -2.96
N GLY A 36 6.15 -8.78 -3.46
CA GLY A 36 5.39 -8.48 -4.66
C GLY A 36 3.89 -8.41 -4.46
N ILE A 37 3.42 -8.34 -3.21
CA ILE A 37 2.01 -8.19 -2.85
C ILE A 37 1.61 -6.72 -2.89
N PHE A 38 0.39 -6.45 -3.35
CA PHE A 38 -0.16 -5.11 -3.40
C PHE A 38 -0.95 -4.81 -2.14
N TRP A 39 -0.80 -3.58 -1.64
CA TRP A 39 -1.51 -3.10 -0.47
C TRP A 39 -2.06 -1.72 -0.75
N ILE A 40 -3.27 -1.45 -0.27
CA ILE A 40 -3.81 -0.09 -0.21
C ILE A 40 -3.57 0.43 1.20
N VAL A 41 -2.96 1.61 1.31
CA VAL A 41 -2.75 2.33 2.57
C VAL A 41 -3.14 3.78 2.39
N ASP A 42 -3.49 4.47 3.48
CA ASP A 42 -3.69 5.92 3.42
C ASP A 42 -2.39 6.60 2.97
N ASN A 43 -2.51 7.68 2.19
CA ASN A 43 -1.37 8.46 1.72
C ASN A 43 -0.51 9.00 2.88
N GLU A 44 -1.12 9.27 4.06
CA GLU A 44 -0.41 9.68 5.28
C GLU A 44 0.42 8.56 5.93
N ASN A 45 0.11 7.31 5.62
CA ASN A 45 0.81 6.14 6.14
C ASN A 45 1.95 5.68 5.23
N PHE A 46 1.92 6.03 3.94
CA PHE A 46 2.96 5.65 2.99
C PHE A 46 4.39 6.03 3.41
N PRO A 47 4.69 7.27 3.86
CA PRO A 47 6.05 7.63 4.29
C PRO A 47 6.56 6.79 5.47
N LYS A 48 5.65 6.20 6.26
CA LYS A 48 5.98 5.35 7.41
C LYS A 48 6.45 3.96 6.97
N ILE A 49 5.99 3.49 5.81
CA ILE A 49 6.28 2.15 5.29
C ILE A 49 7.31 2.19 4.13
N GLU A 50 7.49 3.33 3.49
CA GLU A 50 8.49 3.55 2.43
C GLU A 50 9.91 3.17 2.90
N ALA A 51 10.29 3.56 4.12
CA ALA A 51 11.58 3.22 4.73
C ALA A 51 11.78 1.70 4.95
N TYR A 52 10.72 0.90 4.85
CA TYR A 52 10.75 -0.56 5.02
C TYR A 52 10.71 -1.33 3.69
N GLY A 53 10.86 -0.63 2.56
CA GLY A 53 10.93 -1.22 1.22
C GLY A 53 9.58 -1.39 0.54
N TYR A 54 8.55 -0.67 0.98
CA TYR A 54 7.29 -0.58 0.25
C TYR A 54 7.41 0.46 -0.87
N GLU A 55 7.12 0.05 -2.10
CA GLU A 55 7.22 0.92 -3.27
C GLU A 55 5.83 1.42 -3.68
N ARG A 56 5.69 2.71 -3.96
CA ARG A 56 4.43 3.27 -4.47
C ARG A 56 4.17 2.78 -5.89
N VAL A 57 2.96 2.30 -6.14
CA VAL A 57 2.49 1.92 -7.46
C VAL A 57 1.64 3.07 -7.99
N GLU A 58 2.14 3.80 -8.98
CA GLU A 58 1.37 4.87 -9.58
C GLU A 58 0.14 4.29 -10.31
N PRO A 59 -1.06 4.88 -10.14
CA PRO A 59 -2.15 4.62 -11.05
C PRO A 59 -1.70 5.14 -12.41
N SER A 60 -1.54 4.25 -13.37
CA SER A 60 -1.19 4.63 -14.75
C SER A 60 -2.24 5.62 -15.25
N GLU A 61 -1.78 6.79 -15.73
CA GLU A 61 -2.62 7.87 -16.30
C GLU A 61 -3.51 7.39 -17.45
#